data_AF-A0A8T2YVA5-F1
#
_entry.id   AF-A0A8T2YVA5-F1
#
_cell.length_a   1.000
_cell.length_b   1.000
_cell.length_c   1.000
_cell.angle_alpha   90.00
_cell.angle_beta   90.00
_cell.angle_gamma   90.00
#
_symmetry.space_group_name_H-M   'P 1'
#
loop_
_entity.id
_entity.type
_entity.pdbx_description
1 polymer ?
#
loop_
_entity_poly.entity_id
_entity_poly.type
_entity_poly.pdbx_seq_one_letter_code
_entity_poly.pdbx_strand_id
1 'polypeptide(L)'
;MTSDFALQVPDELETALQLKTVQYLVAQRPWLDLYGVNVRPVAPYGSASRMVNVDPALIHRCLPDELLFEVFSRMAPYDLGRAACVCRKWRYTLRNPVFWRNACLKAWQLSGMVENYKILQSKYESSWRKMWLLRPRIRTDGLYVSRNTYIRAGVREWTVTNPVHLVCYYRYMRFFPSGRFLYKTSGQAVKDVVKCMNFRASKTDVFIGRHTLTDDEVEAAFMYSGLRPTMWRACLRYWTF
;
A
#
# COMPACT_ATOMS: atom_id res chain seq x y z
N MET A 1 -4.63 40.43 17.25
CA MET A 1 -5.93 40.66 16.58
C MET A 1 -5.89 39.90 15.27
N THR A 2 -6.62 38.79 15.22
CA THR A 2 -6.63 37.80 14.15
C THR A 2 -7.96 37.84 13.45
N SER A 3 -7.95 38.00 12.12
CA SER A 3 -8.78 37.28 11.14
C SER A 3 -8.91 38.13 9.88
N ASP A 4 -8.53 37.58 8.73
CA ASP A 4 -9.23 37.76 7.44
C ASP A 4 -8.53 36.90 6.39
N PHE A 5 -8.83 35.60 6.41
CA PHE A 5 -8.62 34.70 5.26
C PHE A 5 -9.76 33.68 5.25
N ALA A 6 -10.97 34.16 4.94
CA ALA A 6 -12.05 33.31 4.47
C ALA A 6 -11.92 33.19 2.94
N LEU A 7 -11.45 32.05 2.46
CA LEU A 7 -11.55 31.71 1.03
C LEU A 7 -13.03 31.43 0.73
N GLN A 8 -13.68 32.33 0.00
CA GLN A 8 -15.03 32.12 -0.51
C GLN A 8 -15.00 30.99 -1.54
N VAL A 9 -15.69 29.90 -1.24
CA VAL A 9 -15.97 28.81 -2.17
C VAL A 9 -17.17 29.25 -3.04
N PRO A 10 -17.12 29.12 -4.38
CA PRO A 10 -18.23 29.51 -5.25
C PRO A 10 -19.52 28.71 -4.97
N ASP A 11 -20.67 29.39 -4.94
CA ASP A 11 -22.00 28.83 -4.60
C ASP A 11 -22.44 27.65 -5.49
N GLU A 12 -21.88 27.53 -6.68
CA GLU A 12 -22.10 26.41 -7.60
C GLU A 12 -21.56 25.07 -7.06
N LEU A 13 -20.53 25.12 -6.22
CA LEU A 13 -19.88 23.93 -5.64
C LEU A 13 -20.71 23.31 -4.51
N GLU A 14 -21.44 24.14 -3.74
CA GLU A 14 -22.34 23.65 -2.68
C GLU A 14 -23.55 22.92 -3.27
N THR A 15 -24.07 23.41 -4.39
CA THR A 15 -25.24 22.82 -5.07
C THR A 15 -24.93 21.43 -5.62
N ALA A 16 -23.70 21.19 -6.09
CA ALA A 16 -23.25 19.88 -6.58
C ALA A 16 -23.04 18.83 -5.46
N LEU A 17 -22.73 19.26 -4.24
CA LEU A 17 -22.53 18.38 -3.08
C LEU A 17 -23.84 17.90 -2.47
N GLN A 18 -24.95 18.62 -2.67
CA GLN A 18 -26.26 18.26 -2.11
C GLN A 18 -26.97 17.11 -2.87
N LEU A 19 -26.59 16.80 -4.12
CA LEU A 19 -27.40 15.94 -5.01
C LEU A 19 -26.88 14.52 -5.26
N LYS A 20 -26.06 13.93 -4.39
CA LYS A 20 -25.73 12.49 -4.48
C LYS A 20 -25.87 11.73 -3.18
N THR A 21 -27.09 11.67 -2.67
CA THR A 21 -27.52 10.56 -1.80
C THR A 21 -27.56 9.29 -2.65
N VAL A 22 -26.52 8.47 -2.53
CA VAL A 22 -26.49 7.11 -3.08
C VAL A 22 -27.64 6.32 -2.45
N GLN A 23 -28.69 6.05 -3.22
CA GLN A 23 -29.73 5.11 -2.84
C GLN A 23 -29.12 3.70 -2.86
N TYR A 24 -28.78 3.18 -1.68
CA TYR A 24 -28.45 1.77 -1.55
C TYR A 24 -29.74 0.97 -1.77
N LEU A 25 -29.74 0.03 -2.71
CA LEU A 25 -30.79 -0.97 -2.83
C LEU A 25 -30.82 -1.80 -1.54
N VAL A 26 -31.77 -1.50 -0.66
CA VAL A 26 -31.99 -2.27 0.57
C VAL A 26 -32.75 -3.53 0.18
N ALA A 27 -32.04 -4.66 0.03
CA ALA A 27 -32.69 -5.96 -0.04
C ALA A 27 -33.22 -6.31 1.36
N GLN A 28 -34.55 -6.23 1.55
CA GLN A 28 -35.18 -6.71 2.78
C GLN A 28 -34.94 -8.21 2.91
N ARG A 29 -34.06 -8.59 3.84
CA ARG A 29 -33.84 -9.99 4.22
C ARG A 29 -34.28 -10.16 5.67
N PRO A 30 -35.16 -11.14 5.99
CA PRO A 30 -35.76 -11.25 7.33
C PRO A 30 -34.76 -11.40 8.47
N TRP A 31 -33.56 -11.96 8.21
CA TRP A 31 -32.54 -12.10 9.23
C TRP A 31 -31.73 -10.82 9.49
N LEU A 32 -31.82 -9.79 8.64
CA LEU A 32 -31.25 -8.47 8.92
C LEU A 32 -32.01 -7.77 10.05
N ASP A 33 -33.30 -8.06 10.23
CA ASP A 33 -34.12 -7.54 11.33
C ASP A 33 -33.74 -8.13 12.70
N LEU A 34 -33.00 -9.25 12.70
CA LEU A 34 -32.44 -9.86 13.91
C LEU A 34 -31.11 -9.22 14.33
N TYR A 35 -30.42 -8.51 13.42
CA TYR A 35 -29.23 -7.72 13.77
C TYR A 35 -29.65 -6.39 14.40
N GLY A 36 -29.21 -6.14 15.63
CA GLY A 36 -29.50 -4.86 16.32
C GLY A 36 -30.62 -4.92 17.36
N VAL A 37 -31.28 -6.07 17.56
CA VAL A 37 -32.31 -6.25 18.60
C VAL A 37 -31.79 -5.84 20.00
N ASN A 38 -30.51 -6.12 20.29
CA ASN A 38 -29.82 -5.67 21.51
C ASN A 38 -28.74 -4.61 21.27
N VAL A 39 -28.50 -4.20 20.02
CA VAL A 39 -27.49 -3.20 19.67
C VAL A 39 -28.21 -1.99 19.11
N ARG A 40 -28.46 -1.00 19.96
CA ARG A 40 -29.07 0.26 19.54
C ARG A 40 -28.27 0.83 18.36
N PRO A 41 -28.87 1.09 17.19
CA PRO A 41 -28.17 1.71 16.09
C PRO A 41 -27.70 3.10 16.53
N VAL A 42 -26.38 3.27 16.66
CA VAL A 42 -25.78 4.59 16.93
C VAL A 42 -26.05 5.45 15.70
N ALA A 43 -26.89 6.47 15.87
CA ALA A 43 -27.26 7.38 14.80
C ALA A 43 -25.99 8.00 14.17
N PRO A 44 -25.88 8.05 12.83
CA PRO A 44 -24.70 8.54 12.12
C PRO A 44 -24.35 10.00 12.44
N TYR A 45 -25.35 10.78 12.84
CA TYR A 45 -25.26 12.09 13.45
C TYR A 45 -26.29 12.12 14.57
N GLY A 46 -25.99 12.81 15.67
CA GLY A 46 -26.93 12.94 16.79
C GLY A 46 -28.30 13.31 16.25
N SER A 47 -29.30 12.46 16.49
CA SER A 47 -30.68 12.89 16.38
C SER A 47 -30.79 14.21 17.13
N ALA A 48 -31.65 15.12 16.66
CA ALA A 48 -32.14 16.25 17.46
C ALA A 48 -32.93 15.79 18.71
N SER A 49 -32.66 14.58 19.22
CA SER A 49 -33.05 14.15 20.54
C SER A 49 -32.29 14.98 21.55
N ARG A 50 -33.03 15.58 22.49
CA ARG A 50 -32.57 16.29 23.70
C ARG A 50 -31.56 15.52 24.58
N MET A 51 -31.14 14.31 24.22
CA MET A 51 -30.21 13.51 25.01
C MET A 51 -28.79 13.67 24.50
N VAL A 52 -27.88 13.96 25.43
CA VAL A 52 -26.43 13.93 25.21
C VAL A 52 -26.07 12.56 24.63
N ASN A 53 -25.58 12.53 23.39
CA ASN A 53 -25.11 11.31 22.75
C ASN A 53 -23.78 10.91 23.40
N VAL A 54 -23.85 10.18 24.51
CA VAL A 54 -22.67 9.69 25.22
C VAL A 54 -22.09 8.53 24.42
N ASP A 55 -20.90 8.73 23.82
CA ASP A 55 -20.19 7.69 23.08
C ASP A 55 -20.04 6.43 23.98
N PRO A 56 -20.43 5.24 23.55
CA PRO A 56 -20.35 4.04 24.38
C PRO A 56 -18.91 3.63 24.71
N ALA A 57 -17.92 3.98 23.88
CA ALA A 57 -16.56 3.51 24.09
C ALA A 57 -15.79 4.42 25.07
N LEU A 58 -15.17 3.82 26.09
CA LEU A 58 -14.35 4.53 27.08
C LEU A 58 -13.24 5.34 26.42
N ILE A 59 -12.60 4.80 25.38
CA ILE A 59 -11.54 5.50 24.64
C ILE A 59 -12.02 6.81 24.04
N HIS A 60 -13.27 6.89 23.59
CA HIS A 60 -13.84 8.11 23.00
C HIS A 60 -14.29 9.13 24.04
N ARG A 61 -14.49 8.71 25.29
CA ARG A 61 -14.76 9.61 26.43
C ARG A 61 -13.48 10.17 27.02
N CYS A 62 -12.44 9.34 27.10
CA CYS A 62 -11.16 9.70 27.70
C CYS A 62 -10.21 10.41 26.74
N LEU A 63 -10.31 10.16 25.43
CA LEU A 63 -9.43 10.72 24.42
C LEU A 63 -10.19 11.70 23.52
N PRO A 64 -9.84 13.00 23.54
CA PRO A 64 -10.32 13.97 22.57
C PRO A 64 -10.02 13.56 21.11
N ASP A 65 -10.86 14.01 20.19
CA ASP A 65 -10.78 13.63 18.78
C ASP A 65 -9.50 14.15 18.11
N GLU A 66 -8.93 15.26 18.59
CA GLU A 66 -7.67 15.84 18.11
C GLU A 66 -6.48 14.93 18.44
N LEU A 67 -6.45 14.36 19.65
CA LEU A 67 -5.41 13.41 20.03
C LEU A 67 -5.54 12.09 19.27
N LEU A 68 -6.78 11.64 19.03
CA LEU A 68 -7.02 10.48 18.18
C LEU A 68 -6.55 10.72 16.74
N PHE A 69 -6.81 11.91 16.19
CA PHE A 69 -6.31 12.33 14.87
C PHE A 69 -4.79 12.33 14.82
N GLU A 70 -4.15 12.82 15.87
CA GLU A 70 -2.70 12.92 15.97
C GLU A 70 -2.01 11.55 16.15
N VAL A 71 -2.68 10.60 16.82
CA VAL A 71 -2.28 9.19 16.86
C VAL A 71 -2.38 8.58 15.46
N PHE A 72 -3.52 8.70 14.78
CA PHE A 72 -3.68 8.17 13.42
C PHE A 72 -2.69 8.78 12.44
N SER A 73 -2.36 10.07 12.57
CA SER A 73 -1.38 10.74 11.70
C SER A 73 0.04 10.17 11.82
N ARG A 74 0.38 9.49 12.93
CA ARG A 74 1.67 8.82 13.13
C ARG A 74 1.68 7.33 12.77
N MET A 75 0.52 6.71 12.61
CA MET A 75 0.43 5.27 12.36
C MET A 75 0.85 4.90 10.94
N ALA A 76 1.31 3.67 10.75
CA ALA A 76 1.61 3.15 9.42
C ALA A 76 0.29 2.92 8.63
N PRO A 77 0.31 3.01 7.29
CA PRO A 77 -0.91 2.88 6.48
C PRO A 77 -1.61 1.52 6.63
N TYR A 78 -0.86 0.48 6.93
CA TYR A 78 -1.41 -0.85 7.22
C TYR A 78 -2.18 -0.86 8.54
N ASP A 79 -1.64 -0.19 9.57
CA ASP A 79 -2.29 -0.07 10.87
C ASP A 79 -3.52 0.83 10.81
N LEU A 80 -3.52 1.86 9.95
CA LEU A 80 -4.71 2.64 9.63
C LEU A 80 -5.81 1.77 9.00
N GLY A 81 -5.43 0.84 8.11
CA GLY A 81 -6.36 -0.15 7.57
C GLY A 81 -7.00 -1.01 8.67
N ARG A 82 -6.20 -1.48 9.63
CA ARG A 82 -6.69 -2.27 10.78
C ARG A 82 -7.55 -1.44 11.73
N ALA A 83 -7.14 -0.20 12.03
CA ALA A 83 -7.88 0.74 12.86
C ALA A 83 -9.26 1.05 12.27
N ALA A 84 -9.38 1.17 10.95
CA ALA A 84 -10.66 1.39 10.28
C ALA A 84 -11.67 0.23 10.46
N CYS A 85 -11.21 -0.95 10.90
CA CYS A 85 -12.06 -2.10 11.20
C CYS A 85 -12.50 -2.19 12.67
N VAL A 86 -11.99 -1.34 13.57
CA VAL A 86 -12.27 -1.42 15.01
C VAL A 86 -13.68 -0.94 15.35
N CYS A 87 -14.03 0.27 14.93
CA CYS A 87 -15.36 0.85 15.19
C CYS A 87 -15.80 1.77 14.05
N ARG A 88 -17.10 2.09 14.03
CA ARG A 88 -17.71 2.96 13.01
C ARG A 88 -17.10 4.36 13.02
N LYS A 89 -16.84 4.94 14.20
CA LYS A 89 -16.21 6.26 14.35
C LYS A 89 -14.83 6.28 13.69
N TRP A 90 -13.95 5.33 14.02
CA TRP A 90 -12.61 5.21 13.42
C TRP A 90 -12.68 4.99 11.91
N ARG A 91 -13.59 4.13 11.44
CA ARG A 91 -13.81 3.90 10.01
C ARG A 91 -14.15 5.19 9.26
N TYR A 92 -14.96 6.08 9.83
CA TYR A 92 -15.33 7.36 9.23
C TYR A 92 -14.21 8.39 9.32
N THR A 93 -13.58 8.52 10.49
CA THR A 93 -12.43 9.42 10.68
C THR A 93 -11.34 9.10 9.66
N LEU A 94 -10.97 7.83 9.52
CA LEU A 94 -9.92 7.37 8.59
C LEU A 94 -10.30 7.44 7.11
N ARG A 95 -11.55 7.84 6.78
CA ARG A 95 -11.89 8.22 5.39
C ARG A 95 -11.27 9.55 5.00
N ASN A 96 -10.92 10.40 5.96
CA ASN A 96 -10.27 11.67 5.68
C ASN A 96 -8.97 11.42 4.90
N PRO A 97 -8.80 12.04 3.72
CA PRO A 97 -7.64 11.79 2.85
C PRO A 97 -6.31 12.27 3.46
N VAL A 98 -6.32 13.15 4.47
CA VAL A 98 -5.11 13.71 5.08
C VAL A 98 -4.21 12.63 5.66
N PHE A 99 -4.77 11.58 6.27
CA PHE A 99 -4.00 10.45 6.81
C PHE A 99 -3.20 9.68 5.76
N TRP A 100 -3.68 9.68 4.52
CA TRP A 100 -3.09 8.94 3.41
C TRP A 100 -2.05 9.77 2.64
N ARG A 101 -2.04 11.10 2.80
CA ARG A 101 -1.09 12.00 2.11
C ARG A 101 0.35 11.62 2.38
N ASN A 102 0.73 11.51 3.65
CA ASN A 102 2.10 11.18 4.06
C ASN A 102 2.50 9.78 3.59
N ALA A 103 1.56 8.84 3.59
CA ALA A 103 1.76 7.50 3.06
C ALA A 103 2.10 7.54 1.56
N CYS A 104 1.30 8.24 0.77
CA CYS A 104 1.51 8.39 -0.67
C CYS A 104 2.85 9.06 -0.99
N LEU A 105 3.15 10.17 -0.33
CA LEU A 105 4.41 10.89 -0.56
C LEU A 105 5.64 10.05 -0.21
N LYS A 106 5.56 9.21 0.82
CA LYS A 106 6.62 8.26 1.17
C LYS A 106 6.74 7.09 0.20
N ALA A 107 5.61 6.53 -0.28
CA ALA A 107 5.63 5.40 -1.20
C ALA A 107 6.15 5.76 -2.59
N TRP A 108 5.81 6.95 -3.10
CA TRP A 108 6.23 7.44 -4.42
C TRP A 108 7.22 8.61 -4.32
N GLN A 109 8.14 8.54 -3.36
CA GLN A 109 9.13 9.58 -3.14
C GLN A 109 10.02 9.81 -4.38
N LEU A 110 10.28 8.76 -5.17
CA LEU A 110 11.11 8.82 -6.37
C LEU A 110 10.50 9.63 -7.51
N SER A 111 9.18 9.68 -7.63
CA SER A 111 8.49 10.52 -8.62
C SER A 111 8.56 12.01 -8.27
N GLY A 112 8.87 12.34 -7.02
CA GLY A 112 8.87 13.72 -6.51
C GLY A 112 7.48 14.21 -6.13
N MET A 113 7.44 15.29 -5.33
CA MET A 113 6.20 15.82 -4.77
C MET A 113 5.27 16.38 -5.86
N VAL A 114 5.80 17.24 -6.75
CA VAL A 114 5.02 17.93 -7.79
C VAL A 114 4.30 16.94 -8.72
N GLU A 115 5.02 15.90 -9.17
CA GLU A 115 4.45 14.89 -10.06
C GLU A 115 3.36 14.07 -9.37
N ASN A 116 3.55 13.73 -8.09
CA ASN A 116 2.52 13.05 -7.31
C ASN A 116 1.24 13.88 -7.19
N TYR A 117 1.34 15.21 -7.05
CA TYR A 117 0.16 16.09 -7.05
C TYR A 117 -0.54 16.15 -8.41
N LYS A 118 0.21 16.21 -9.51
CA LYS A 118 -0.37 16.15 -10.87
C LYS A 118 -1.14 14.85 -11.11
N ILE A 119 -0.52 13.71 -10.76
CA ILE A 119 -1.14 12.38 -10.88
C ILE A 119 -2.38 12.26 -9.99
N LEU A 120 -2.31 12.79 -8.77
CA LEU A 120 -3.42 12.80 -7.83
C LEU A 120 -4.64 13.54 -8.40
N GLN A 121 -4.42 14.71 -9.01
CA GLN A 121 -5.48 15.51 -9.64
C GLN A 121 -6.02 14.84 -10.90
N SER A 122 -5.14 14.33 -11.77
CA SER A 122 -5.53 13.80 -13.09
C SER A 122 -6.16 12.41 -13.04
N LYS A 123 -5.63 11.48 -12.24
CA LYS A 123 -6.06 10.06 -12.22
C LYS A 123 -6.94 9.70 -11.02
N TYR A 124 -6.92 10.46 -9.93
CA TYR A 124 -7.50 10.04 -8.64
C TYR A 124 -8.45 11.05 -7.99
N GLU A 125 -9.01 11.99 -8.75
CA GLU A 125 -10.03 12.95 -8.29
C GLU A 125 -9.58 13.72 -7.02
N SER A 126 -8.30 14.07 -6.92
CA SER A 126 -7.73 14.75 -5.74
C SER A 126 -7.82 13.97 -4.41
N SER A 127 -8.09 12.66 -4.44
CA SER A 127 -8.23 11.81 -3.25
C SER A 127 -6.99 10.99 -2.94
N TRP A 128 -6.25 11.37 -1.90
CA TRP A 128 -5.04 10.65 -1.44
C TRP A 128 -5.33 9.20 -1.09
N ARG A 129 -6.49 8.93 -0.52
CA ARG A 129 -6.92 7.58 -0.17
C ARG A 129 -7.13 6.72 -1.41
N LYS A 130 -7.80 7.27 -2.43
CA LYS A 130 -8.05 6.57 -3.71
C LYS A 130 -6.72 6.23 -4.38
N MET A 131 -5.80 7.19 -4.43
CA MET A 131 -4.44 6.99 -4.91
C MET A 131 -3.70 5.90 -4.12
N TRP A 132 -3.77 5.89 -2.79
CA TRP A 132 -3.13 4.87 -1.97
C TRP A 132 -3.66 3.45 -2.26
N LEU A 133 -4.94 3.30 -2.53
CA LEU A 133 -5.55 1.99 -2.76
C LEU A 133 -5.32 1.48 -4.19
N LEU A 134 -5.36 2.37 -5.18
CA LEU A 134 -5.38 2.01 -6.60
C LEU A 134 -4.04 2.15 -7.32
N ARG A 135 -3.11 2.98 -6.84
CA ARG A 135 -1.80 3.19 -7.50
C ARG A 135 -0.81 2.10 -7.11
N PRO A 136 -0.15 1.40 -8.07
CA PRO A 136 0.80 0.36 -7.74
C PRO A 136 1.99 0.89 -6.95
N ARG A 137 2.48 0.08 -6.03
CA ARG A 137 3.67 0.39 -5.24
C ARG A 137 4.50 -0.86 -4.98
N ILE A 138 5.81 -0.67 -4.97
CA ILE A 138 6.77 -1.69 -4.58
C ILE A 138 6.89 -1.68 -3.04
N ARG A 139 6.98 -2.87 -2.43
CA ARG A 139 7.26 -3.01 -1.00
C ARG A 139 8.77 -2.95 -0.76
N THR A 140 9.23 -1.95 -0.03
CA THR A 140 10.66 -1.72 0.25
C THR A 140 11.16 -2.39 1.54
N ASP A 141 10.25 -2.88 2.37
CA ASP A 141 10.54 -3.50 3.66
C ASP A 141 11.01 -4.98 3.56
N GLY A 142 10.80 -5.61 2.39
CA GLY A 142 10.99 -7.05 2.22
C GLY A 142 12.05 -7.45 1.19
N LEU A 143 12.23 -8.76 1.09
CA LEU A 143 12.99 -9.42 0.03
C LEU A 143 12.02 -10.15 -0.91
N TYR A 144 12.12 -9.89 -2.21
CA TYR A 144 11.40 -10.62 -3.24
C TYR A 144 12.23 -11.82 -3.67
N VAL A 145 11.57 -12.97 -3.83
CA VAL A 145 12.20 -14.24 -4.17
C VAL A 145 11.46 -14.85 -5.35
N SER A 146 12.14 -14.98 -6.49
CA SER A 146 11.66 -15.76 -7.62
C SER A 146 12.33 -17.12 -7.62
N ARG A 147 11.53 -18.19 -7.53
CA ARG A 147 12.02 -19.56 -7.70
C ARG A 147 12.05 -19.89 -9.17
N ASN A 148 13.22 -20.29 -9.67
CA ASN A 148 13.41 -20.68 -11.05
C ASN A 148 13.97 -22.11 -11.08
N THR A 149 13.44 -22.93 -11.98
CA THR A 149 13.90 -24.31 -12.17
C THR A 149 14.22 -24.53 -13.63
N TYR A 150 15.32 -25.23 -13.91
CA TYR A 150 15.62 -25.69 -15.25
C TYR A 150 16.08 -27.14 -15.22
N ILE A 151 15.90 -27.79 -16.35
CA ILE A 151 16.27 -29.19 -16.54
C ILE A 151 17.66 -29.23 -17.18
N ARG A 152 18.60 -29.93 -16.54
CA ARG A 152 19.95 -30.17 -17.05
C ARG A 152 20.10 -31.66 -17.38
N ALA A 153 20.51 -31.97 -18.61
CA ALA A 153 20.86 -33.33 -18.99
C ALA A 153 22.07 -33.81 -18.17
N GLY A 154 21.95 -34.99 -17.57
CA GLY A 154 23.05 -35.67 -16.88
C GLY A 154 24.02 -36.33 -17.86
N VAL A 155 25.15 -36.81 -17.34
CA VAL A 155 26.13 -37.56 -18.13
C VAL A 155 25.56 -38.94 -18.44
N ARG A 156 25.52 -39.32 -19.72
CA ARG A 156 25.09 -40.67 -20.14
C ARG A 156 26.19 -41.68 -19.83
N GLU A 157 25.99 -42.50 -18.80
CA GLU A 157 26.87 -43.64 -18.48
C GLU A 157 26.45 -44.93 -19.19
N TRP A 158 25.15 -45.11 -19.49
CA TRP A 158 24.60 -46.32 -20.13
C TRP A 158 23.66 -45.96 -21.29
N THR A 159 23.54 -46.85 -22.28
CA THR A 159 22.69 -46.65 -23.48
C THR A 159 21.18 -46.66 -23.21
N VAL A 160 20.76 -47.11 -22.02
CA VAL A 160 19.35 -47.44 -21.72
C VAL A 160 18.61 -46.32 -21.00
N THR A 161 19.29 -45.36 -20.34
CA THR A 161 18.59 -44.31 -19.57
C THR A 161 19.26 -42.95 -19.70
N ASN A 162 18.45 -41.90 -19.88
CA ASN A 162 18.90 -40.50 -19.90
C ASN A 162 18.72 -39.89 -18.51
N PRO A 163 19.77 -39.77 -17.68
CA PRO A 163 19.64 -39.08 -16.40
C PRO A 163 19.36 -37.60 -16.63
N VAL A 164 18.46 -37.05 -15.82
CA VAL A 164 18.03 -35.65 -15.91
C VAL A 164 18.05 -35.04 -14.51
N HIS A 165 18.71 -33.89 -14.36
CA HIS A 165 18.78 -33.15 -13.11
C HIS A 165 17.86 -31.93 -13.14
N LEU A 166 16.95 -31.84 -12.17
CA LEU A 166 16.16 -30.64 -11.94
C LEU A 166 16.96 -29.67 -11.06
N VAL A 167 17.50 -28.61 -11.67
CA VAL A 167 18.25 -27.59 -10.95
C VAL A 167 17.31 -26.49 -10.51
N CYS A 168 17.28 -26.21 -9.22
CA CYS A 168 16.48 -25.14 -8.61
C CYS A 168 17.40 -24.02 -8.12
N TYR A 169 17.12 -22.79 -8.54
CA TYR A 169 17.81 -21.60 -8.06
C TYR A 169 16.82 -20.47 -7.78
N TYR A 170 17.25 -19.48 -7.01
CA TYR A 170 16.43 -18.36 -6.61
C TYR A 170 17.05 -17.04 -7.08
N ARG A 171 16.21 -16.14 -7.56
CA ARG A 171 16.58 -14.73 -7.81
C ARG A 171 16.03 -13.88 -6.68
N TYR A 172 16.93 -13.25 -5.95
CA TYR A 172 16.67 -12.40 -4.80
C TYR A 172 16.74 -10.94 -5.21
N MET A 173 15.68 -10.19 -4.90
CA MET A 173 15.53 -8.79 -5.28
C MET A 173 15.11 -7.96 -4.06
N ARG A 174 15.85 -6.89 -3.76
CA ARG A 174 15.51 -5.97 -2.66
C ARG A 174 15.48 -4.53 -3.16
N PHE A 175 14.38 -3.84 -2.86
CA PHE A 175 14.14 -2.45 -3.23
C PHE A 175 14.25 -1.56 -2.00
N PHE A 176 14.87 -0.39 -2.14
CA PHE A 176 14.99 0.61 -1.07
C PHE A 176 14.27 1.91 -1.42
N PRO A 177 13.74 2.67 -0.45
CA PRO A 177 13.04 3.93 -0.73
C PRO A 177 13.87 4.95 -1.52
N SER A 178 15.20 4.91 -1.35
CA SER A 178 16.17 5.73 -2.09
C SER A 178 16.27 5.45 -3.60
N GLY A 179 15.56 4.47 -4.15
CA GLY A 179 15.71 4.04 -5.55
C GLY A 179 16.85 3.02 -5.74
N ARG A 180 17.58 2.68 -4.68
CA ARG A 180 18.61 1.64 -4.73
C ARG A 180 17.99 0.25 -4.83
N PHE A 181 18.65 -0.62 -5.59
CA PHE A 181 18.21 -1.97 -5.87
C PHE A 181 19.36 -2.95 -5.63
N LEU A 182 19.05 -4.11 -5.04
CA LEU A 182 19.99 -5.22 -4.89
C LEU A 182 19.45 -6.46 -5.58
N TYR A 183 20.33 -7.16 -6.27
CA TYR A 183 20.04 -8.38 -6.99
C TYR A 183 21.06 -9.47 -6.70
N LYS A 184 20.61 -10.70 -6.48
CA LYS A 184 21.47 -11.89 -6.31
C LYS A 184 20.80 -13.12 -6.88
N THR A 185 21.55 -13.95 -7.60
CA THR A 185 21.13 -15.29 -8.00
C THR A 185 21.84 -16.31 -7.12
N SER A 186 21.10 -17.20 -6.43
CA SER A 186 21.71 -18.23 -5.59
C SER A 186 20.79 -19.43 -5.39
N GLY A 187 21.36 -20.62 -5.16
CA GLY A 187 20.62 -21.80 -4.70
C GLY A 187 20.47 -21.89 -3.17
N GLN A 188 21.05 -20.95 -2.41
CA GLN A 188 20.99 -20.95 -0.94
C GLN A 188 19.60 -20.59 -0.41
N ALA A 189 19.33 -20.94 0.84
CA ALA A 189 18.08 -20.58 1.51
C ALA A 189 17.99 -19.08 1.81
N VAL A 190 16.75 -18.55 1.91
CA VAL A 190 16.47 -17.14 2.19
C VAL A 190 17.20 -16.64 3.44
N LYS A 191 17.27 -17.46 4.50
CA LYS A 191 17.93 -17.14 5.78
C LYS A 191 19.39 -16.73 5.64
N ASP A 192 20.10 -17.31 4.67
CA ASP A 192 21.53 -17.08 4.47
C ASP A 192 21.75 -15.89 3.53
N VAL A 193 20.90 -15.75 2.52
CA VAL A 193 20.96 -14.66 1.56
C VAL A 193 20.57 -13.32 2.19
N VAL A 194 19.57 -13.28 3.08
CA VAL A 194 19.15 -12.04 3.75
C VAL A 194 20.32 -11.33 4.45
N LYS A 195 21.27 -12.08 5.01
CA LYS A 195 22.46 -11.53 5.69
C LYS A 195 23.32 -10.67 4.75
N CYS A 196 23.38 -11.01 3.47
CA CYS A 196 24.15 -10.28 2.46
C CYS A 196 23.33 -9.27 1.65
N MET A 197 22.00 -9.27 1.74
CA MET A 197 21.11 -8.37 1.00
C MET A 197 20.79 -7.07 1.77
N ASN A 198 21.78 -6.46 2.43
CA ASN A 198 21.58 -5.30 3.32
C ASN A 198 22.04 -3.96 2.72
N PHE A 199 21.73 -2.85 3.39
CA PHE A 199 22.08 -1.54 2.86
C PHE A 199 23.60 -1.38 2.64
N ARG A 200 24.43 -1.91 3.53
CA ARG A 200 25.90 -1.90 3.40
C ARG A 200 26.46 -3.15 2.73
N ALA A 201 25.67 -3.85 1.92
CA ALA A 201 26.11 -5.06 1.25
C ALA A 201 27.34 -4.77 0.38
N SER A 202 28.50 -5.27 0.80
CA SER A 202 29.78 -5.17 0.09
C SER A 202 30.31 -6.56 -0.29
N LYS A 203 29.43 -7.52 -0.57
CA LYS A 203 29.84 -8.89 -0.92
C LYS A 203 29.99 -9.03 -2.42
N THR A 204 31.03 -9.77 -2.80
CA THR A 204 31.53 -10.12 -4.15
C THR A 204 30.52 -10.78 -5.10
N ASP A 205 29.24 -10.86 -4.72
CA ASP A 205 28.23 -11.66 -5.40
C ASP A 205 26.80 -11.10 -5.17
N VAL A 206 26.69 -9.81 -4.88
CA VAL A 206 25.44 -9.05 -4.84
C VAL A 206 25.57 -7.87 -5.79
N PHE A 207 24.67 -7.80 -6.76
CA PHE A 207 24.68 -6.76 -7.77
C PHE A 207 23.87 -5.57 -7.27
N ILE A 208 24.48 -4.39 -7.34
CA ILE A 208 23.87 -3.13 -6.93
C ILE A 208 23.39 -2.41 -8.19
N GLY A 209 22.20 -1.84 -8.10
CA GLY A 209 21.57 -1.12 -9.18
C GLY A 209 20.68 0.01 -8.70
N ARG A 210 19.99 0.62 -9.65
CA ARG A 210 18.90 1.56 -9.40
C ARG A 210 17.62 1.02 -9.98
N HIS A 211 16.50 1.33 -9.33
CA HIS A 211 15.18 1.05 -9.85
C HIS A 211 14.36 2.32 -9.96
N THR A 212 13.44 2.29 -10.92
CA THR A 212 12.41 3.28 -11.17
C THR A 212 11.07 2.57 -11.27
N LEU A 213 10.01 3.25 -10.86
CA LEU A 213 8.64 2.78 -11.01
C LEU A 213 7.91 3.83 -11.85
N THR A 214 7.52 3.44 -13.05
CA THR A 214 6.78 4.29 -14.00
C THR A 214 5.40 3.69 -14.16
N ASP A 215 4.39 4.37 -13.64
CA ASP A 215 3.02 3.86 -13.51
C ASP A 215 2.99 2.46 -12.86
N ASP A 216 2.91 1.41 -13.68
CA ASP A 216 2.78 0.02 -13.28
C ASP A 216 4.05 -0.81 -13.59
N GLU A 217 5.03 -0.21 -14.27
CA GLU A 217 6.26 -0.89 -14.69
C GLU A 217 7.43 -0.54 -13.78
N VAL A 218 8.06 -1.58 -13.25
CA VAL A 218 9.31 -1.51 -12.51
C VAL A 218 10.46 -1.80 -13.46
N GLU A 219 11.34 -0.84 -13.60
CA GLU A 219 12.61 -1.04 -14.28
C GLU A 219 13.72 -1.03 -13.23
N ALA A 220 14.63 -1.99 -13.29
CA ALA A 220 15.83 -2.01 -12.47
C ALA A 220 17.06 -2.29 -13.35
N ALA A 221 18.04 -1.40 -13.29
CA ALA A 221 19.30 -1.55 -13.98
C ALA A 221 20.40 -1.93 -12.99
N PHE A 222 21.12 -3.01 -13.27
CA PHE A 222 22.27 -3.45 -12.47
C PHE A 222 23.38 -4.00 -13.39
N MET A 223 24.61 -3.99 -12.90
CA MET A 223 25.77 -4.45 -13.67
C MET A 223 26.31 -5.74 -13.10
N TYR A 224 26.47 -6.76 -13.95
CA TYR A 224 27.31 -7.90 -13.64
C TYR A 224 28.78 -7.51 -13.79
N SER A 225 29.67 -8.10 -12.98
CA SER A 225 31.11 -7.86 -13.08
C SER A 225 31.61 -8.19 -14.49
N GLY A 226 32.12 -7.19 -15.21
CA GLY A 226 32.70 -7.36 -16.55
C GLY A 226 31.71 -7.43 -17.71
N LEU A 227 30.41 -7.18 -17.49
CA LEU A 227 29.39 -7.21 -18.55
C LEU A 227 28.71 -5.84 -18.74
N ARG A 228 28.05 -5.69 -19.88
CA ARG A 228 27.16 -4.55 -20.17
C ARG A 228 26.05 -4.44 -19.11
N PRO A 229 25.53 -3.23 -18.84
CA PRO A 229 24.43 -3.05 -17.90
C PRO A 229 23.24 -3.92 -18.30
N THR A 230 22.78 -4.74 -17.37
CA THR A 230 21.60 -5.58 -17.55
C THR A 230 20.38 -4.83 -17.02
N MET A 231 19.37 -4.71 -17.87
CA MET A 231 18.09 -4.13 -17.50
C MET A 231 17.11 -5.25 -17.18
N TRP A 232 16.53 -5.19 -15.99
CA TRP A 232 15.41 -6.02 -15.58
C TRP A 232 14.14 -5.19 -15.58
N ARG A 233 13.08 -5.73 -16.16
CA ARG A 233 11.76 -5.10 -16.23
C ARG A 233 10.72 -6.05 -15.68
N ALA A 234 9.77 -5.52 -14.91
CA ALA A 234 8.61 -6.25 -14.43
C ALA A 234 7.39 -5.33 -14.34
N CYS A 235 6.22 -5.86 -14.67
CA CYS A 235 4.96 -5.14 -14.51
C CYS A 235 4.28 -5.56 -13.20
N LEU A 236 3.89 -4.58 -12.38
CA LEU A 236 3.08 -4.78 -11.18
C LEU A 236 1.63 -4.96 -11.61
N ARG A 237 1.13 -6.20 -11.50
CA ARG A 237 -0.28 -6.47 -11.70
C ARG A 237 -0.99 -6.56 -10.37
N TYR A 238 -2.10 -5.84 -10.26
CA TYR A 238 -3.08 -6.10 -9.21
C TYR A 238 -3.81 -7.40 -9.52
N TRP A 239 -3.82 -8.32 -8.57
CA TRP A 239 -4.83 -9.37 -8.56
C TRP A 239 -6.14 -8.71 -8.13
N THR A 240 -6.96 -8.33 -9.11
CA THR A 240 -8.37 -8.03 -8.87
C THR A 240 -9.04 -9.34 -8.51
N PHE A 241 -9.37 -9.50 -7.21
CA PHE A 241 -10.27 -10.54 -6.73
C PHE A 241 -11.72 -10.12 -6.96
#